data_AF-W2CF12-F1
#
_entry.id   AF-W2CF12-F1
#
_cell.length_a   1.000
_cell.length_b   1.000
_cell.length_c   1.000
_cell.angle_alpha   90.00
_cell.angle_beta   90.00
_cell.angle_gamma   90.00
#
_symmetry.space_group_name_H-M   'P 1'
#
loop_
_entity.id
_entity.type
_entity.pdbx_description
1 polymer ?
#
loop_
_entity_poly.entity_id
_entity_poly.type
_entity_poly.pdbx_seq_one_letter_code
_entity_poly.pdbx_strand_id
1 'polypeptide(L)' 'MMEAIQDLSMETGEMQVVISALRRVRERIREVSETHRPLFSNEHFLTGKEVCERLYIS' A
#
# COMPACT_ATOMS: atom_id res chain seq x y z
N MET A 1 -12.72 -0.95 -39.77
CA MET A 1 -12.70 -2.15 -38.90
C MET A 1 -11.29 -2.47 -38.42
N MET A 2 -10.26 -2.47 -39.28
CA MET A 2 -8.85 -2.61 -38.87
C MET A 2 -8.35 -1.51 -37.92
N GLU A 3 -8.71 -0.24 -38.17
CA GLU A 3 -8.28 0.88 -37.32
C GLU A 3 -8.80 0.78 -35.89
N ALA A 4 -10.09 0.47 -35.70
CA ALA A 4 -10.68 0.29 -34.37
C ALA A 4 -10.02 -0.87 -33.57
N ILE A 5 -9.59 -1.95 -34.25
CA ILE A 5 -8.87 -3.06 -33.61
C ILE A 5 -7.46 -2.62 -33.19
N GLN A 6 -6.83 -1.76 -33.98
CA GLN A 6 -5.49 -1.22 -33.72
C GLN A 6 -5.52 -0.24 -32.53
N ASP A 7 -6.52 0.64 -32.47
CA ASP A 7 -6.76 1.55 -31.34
C ASP A 7 -7.06 0.77 -30.05
N LEU A 8 -7.96 -0.22 -30.11
CA LEU A 8 -8.25 -1.10 -28.96
C LEU A 8 -7.00 -1.86 -28.47
N SER A 9 -6.14 -2.31 -29.41
CA SER A 9 -4.88 -2.96 -29.08
C SER A 9 -3.88 -2.02 -28.41
N MET A 10 -3.84 -0.75 -28.83
CA MET A 10 -2.99 0.28 -28.22
C MET A 10 -3.47 0.64 -26.80
N GLU A 11 -4.78 0.88 -26.63
CA GLU A 11 -5.39 1.15 -25.32
C GLU A 11 -5.15 -0.02 -24.34
N THR A 12 -5.29 -1.26 -24.83
CA THR A 12 -4.98 -2.47 -24.05
C THR A 12 -3.51 -2.52 -23.65
N GLY A 13 -2.61 -2.14 -24.55
CA GLY A 13 -1.17 -2.06 -24.29
C GLY A 13 -0.82 -1.01 -23.23
N GLU A 14 -1.40 0.19 -23.32
CA GLU A 14 -1.23 1.26 -22.33
C GLU A 14 -1.76 0.84 -20.96
N MET A 15 -2.90 0.17 -20.92
CA MET A 15 -3.46 -0.36 -19.68
C MET A 15 -2.56 -1.43 -19.03
N GLN A 16 -1.88 -2.27 -19.82
CA GLN A 16 -0.89 -3.23 -19.31
C GLN A 16 0.31 -2.52 -18.66
N VAL A 17 0.77 -1.42 -19.24
CA VAL A 17 1.84 -0.60 -18.66
C VAL A 17 1.42 -0.06 -17.30
N VAL A 18 0.20 0.49 -17.19
CA VAL A 18 -0.35 1.00 -15.92
C VAL A 18 -0.45 -0.11 -14.88
N ILE A 19 -1.00 -1.28 -15.24
CA ILE A 19 -1.11 -2.43 -14.33
C ILE A 19 0.27 -2.89 -13.84
N SER A 20 1.27 -2.94 -14.73
CA SER A 20 2.64 -3.33 -14.37
C SER A 20 3.29 -2.33 -13.40
N ALA A 21 3.06 -1.03 -13.60
CA ALA A 21 3.53 0.02 -12.71
C ALA A 21 2.86 -0.08 -11.32
N LEU A 22 1.54 -0.28 -11.27
CA LEU A 22 0.81 -0.47 -10.02
C LEU A 22 1.29 -1.70 -9.23
N ARG A 23 1.61 -2.81 -9.92
CA ARG A 23 2.19 -4.00 -9.28
C ARG A 23 3.54 -3.70 -8.63
N ARG A 24 4.43 -2.96 -9.31
CA ARG A 24 5.72 -2.54 -8.76
C ARG A 24 5.56 -1.62 -7.55
N VAL A 25 4.61 -0.68 -7.59
CA VAL A 25 4.31 0.20 -6.44
C VAL A 25 3.86 -0.61 -5.24
N ARG A 26 2.94 -1.57 -5.43
CA ARG A 26 2.47 -2.47 -4.37
C ARG A 26 3.61 -3.28 -3.74
N GLU A 27 4.51 -3.83 -4.58
CA GLU A 27 5.67 -4.59 -4.10
C GLU A 27 6.60 -3.72 -3.25
N ARG A 28 6.87 -2.47 -3.67
CA ARG A 28 7.65 -1.51 -2.88
C ARG A 28 6.97 -1.12 -1.56
N ILE A 29 5.65 -0.93 -1.55
CA ILE A 29 4.91 -0.65 -0.30
C ILE A 29 5.04 -1.82 0.67
N ARG A 30 4.92 -3.06 0.17
CA ARG A 30 5.08 -4.25 0.99
C ARG A 30 6.49 -4.36 1.56
N GLU A 31 7.50 -4.23 0.72
CA GLU A 31 8.90 -4.25 1.13
C GLU A 31 9.19 -3.17 2.18
N VAL A 32 8.74 -1.93 1.97
CA VAL A 32 8.86 -0.85 2.95
C VAL A 32 8.09 -1.18 4.22
N SER A 33 6.88 -1.73 4.17
CA SER A 33 6.13 -2.10 5.39
C SER A 33 6.78 -3.22 6.20
N GLU A 34 7.40 -4.19 5.53
CA GLU A 34 8.06 -5.34 6.15
C GLU A 34 9.44 -4.95 6.71
N THR A 35 10.20 -4.12 6.00
CA THR A 35 11.52 -3.60 6.43
C THR A 35 11.41 -2.43 7.41
N HIS A 36 10.41 -1.57 7.23
CA HIS A 36 10.14 -0.39 8.04
C HIS A 36 8.99 -0.63 9.03
N ARG A 37 8.88 -1.84 9.58
CA ARG A 37 8.12 -2.09 10.82
C ARG A 37 8.39 -1.01 11.91
N PRO A 38 9.49 -0.21 11.89
CA PRO A 38 9.65 0.96 12.74
C PRO A 38 9.03 2.29 12.40
N LEU A 39 8.26 2.49 11.32
CA LEU A 39 7.58 3.79 11.17
C LEU A 39 6.60 4.08 12.34
N PHE A 40 6.27 3.05 13.14
CA PHE A 40 5.75 3.16 14.51
C PHE A 40 6.46 2.22 15.54
N SER A 41 7.63 1.63 15.25
CA SER A 41 8.39 0.82 16.25
C SER A 41 9.27 1.72 17.09
N ASN A 42 8.62 2.51 17.93
CA ASN A 42 9.10 2.95 19.24
C ASN A 42 8.03 3.74 19.99
N GLU A 43 6.88 4.01 19.37
CA GLU A 43 5.71 4.52 20.08
C GLU A 43 4.77 3.34 20.39
N HIS A 44 4.83 2.86 21.63
CA HIS A 44 3.76 2.04 22.18
C HIS A 44 2.51 2.91 22.29
N PHE A 45 1.64 2.85 21.29
CA PHE A 45 0.31 3.44 21.41
C PHE A 45 -0.51 2.57 22.35
N LEU A 46 -0.67 3.04 23.58
CA LEU A 46 -1.61 2.46 24.52
C LEU A 46 -2.99 3.00 24.22
N THR A 47 -3.97 2.11 24.15
CA THR A 47 -5.38 2.50 24.22
C THR A 47 -5.64 3.20 25.55
N GLY A 48 -6.68 4.05 25.62
CA GLY A 48 -7.03 4.76 26.86
C GLY A 48 -7.21 3.83 28.05
N LYS A 49 -7.75 2.62 27.83
CA LYS A 49 -7.86 1.57 28.84
C LYS A 49 -6.51 1.10 29.36
N GLU A 50 -5.55 0.82 28.48
CA GLU A 50 -4.22 0.35 28.87
C GLU A 50 -3.41 1.43 29.63
N VAL A 51 -3.65 2.70 29.32
CA VAL A 51 -3.11 3.83 30.09
C VAL A 51 -3.71 3.85 31.50
N CYS A 52 -5.04 3.77 31.62
CA CYS A 52 -5.76 3.73 32.89
C CYS A 52 -5.27 2.57 33.79
N GLU A 53 -5.13 1.37 33.23
CA GLU A 53 -4.68 0.17 33.96
C GLU A 53 -3.24 0.28 34.47
N ARG A 54 -2.30 0.86 33.69
CA ARG A 54 -0.90 1.00 34.11
C ARG A 54 -0.66 2.11 35.12
N LEU A 55 -1.44 3.18 35.02
CA LEU A 55 -1.36 4.32 35.94
C LEU A 55 -2.25 4.14 37.17
N TYR A 56 -3.03 3.06 37.26
CA TYR A 56 -4.03 2.82 38.30
C TYR A 56 -5.02 3.99 38.44
N ILE A 57 -5.43 4.55 37.30
CA ILE A 57 -6.43 5.61 37.22
C ILE A 57 -7.68 5.08 36.50
N SER A 58 -8.83 5.65 36.82
CA SER A 58 -10.11 5.28 36.17
C SER A 58 -10.31 6.02 34.86
#